data_AF-A0A415LTQ0-F1
#
_entry.id   AF-A0A415LTQ0-F1
#
_cell.length_a   1.000
_cell.length_b   1.000
_cell.length_c   1.000
_cell.angle_alpha   90.00
_cell.angle_beta   90.00
_cell.angle_gamma   90.00
#
_symmetry.space_group_name_H-M   'P 1'
#
loop_
_entity.id
_entity.type
_entity.pdbx_description
1 polymer ?
#
loop_
_entity_poly.entity_id
_entity_poly.type
_entity_poly.pdbx_seq_one_letter_code
_entity_poly.pdbx_strand_id
1 'polypeptide(L)'
;MKKNIQYLLLGVLALMSSCQDPEYVLPTAERQGITSLTALFTSGPYVDKEAVVYTIADASVDKYVIPIPWFYPEDSENETAEYMKTMRVQAKLAPNCTINPVLTILDLTKENYFTYTDAQGYKKQICITGERVKSNKCQLLSFSIPAEDISGIIDEEHKTVSLISAEDLSSCLAEYSLSSHATMSPDPKTEALDFNSPVELTVIAHDGVTKQTYTVQKAVPDKIPYGYRKGSETELFKLDMGVIGLPWTSANSPSLAVNGNNLVVCLGDGSTAPTYYNASTGSKIGNMTLGSVGVASLGCVTSDSKGNILLATKAANGKSFSIYKTSSVTTAPTLLTSYTNNTSLDMGTKVSVQGDINTNAAIIATCDGTASSGSNTFVRWIITNGVLGSPEVVSVNGVGYWGSPVSNTKVVTKGTTAQSDYFLSYYDPNVLYWVNGTSNNASKSLSNSDNGNSWAMNNNCLDARTFNNAQYLVLVSTAHFPQWGGTPYLYMYDVTSDGSFTGTVSTSDALTFNPSLSSFGSADGVAATGDVLLAPTTDGYKLRLYYVDNNCKIIGGYEFDCIDK
;
A
#
# COMPACT_ATOMS: atom_id res chain seq x y z
N MET A 1 -94.65 -15.48 -17.96
CA MET A 1 -95.49 -15.13 -16.79
C MET A 1 -95.86 -16.43 -16.09
N LYS A 2 -95.18 -16.86 -15.01
CA LYS A 2 -95.41 -16.57 -13.58
C LYS A 2 -94.27 -17.35 -12.85
N LYS A 3 -93.27 -16.82 -12.12
CA LYS A 3 -93.26 -16.10 -10.82
C LYS A 3 -94.32 -16.65 -9.86
N ASN A 4 -94.05 -17.22 -8.68
CA ASN A 4 -93.01 -16.87 -7.70
C ASN A 4 -93.04 -17.86 -6.51
N ILE A 5 -91.91 -17.93 -5.78
CA ILE A 5 -91.74 -18.32 -4.36
C ILE A 5 -91.75 -19.81 -4.03
N GLN A 6 -90.55 -20.38 -3.87
CA GLN A 6 -90.11 -20.98 -2.59
C GLN A 6 -88.60 -20.69 -2.41
N TYR A 7 -88.29 -19.78 -1.50
CA TYR A 7 -86.94 -19.41 -1.05
C TYR A 7 -86.77 -19.90 0.39
N LEU A 8 -85.87 -20.86 0.64
CA LEU A 8 -84.96 -20.90 1.81
C LEU A 8 -84.10 -22.17 1.73
N LEU A 9 -82.82 -22.05 2.10
CA LEU A 9 -81.75 -23.07 2.10
C LEU A 9 -81.01 -23.32 0.76
N LEU A 10 -80.17 -22.35 0.39
CA LEU A 10 -78.94 -22.59 -0.37
C LEU A 10 -77.89 -21.59 0.12
N GLY A 11 -77.36 -21.90 1.30
CA GLY A 11 -76.16 -21.30 1.85
C GLY A 11 -75.15 -22.42 2.08
N VAL A 12 -73.91 -22.18 1.64
CA VAL A 12 -72.73 -23.05 1.76
C VAL A 12 -72.63 -24.16 0.70
N LEU A 13 -71.98 -23.83 -0.43
CA LEU A 13 -70.81 -24.53 -1.01
C LEU A 13 -70.62 -24.06 -2.48
N ALA A 14 -69.80 -23.03 -2.69
CA ALA A 14 -69.11 -22.77 -3.95
C ALA A 14 -68.00 -21.71 -3.71
N LEU A 15 -67.12 -21.98 -2.75
CA LEU A 15 -65.73 -21.55 -2.87
C LEU A 15 -65.12 -22.51 -3.90
N MET A 16 -64.62 -21.99 -5.02
CA MET A 16 -63.57 -22.55 -5.91
C MET A 16 -63.72 -21.94 -7.31
N SER A 17 -63.07 -20.80 -7.55
CA SER A 17 -62.56 -20.37 -8.86
C SER A 17 -61.77 -19.07 -8.69
N SER A 18 -60.60 -19.20 -8.07
CA SER A 18 -59.54 -18.18 -8.10
C SER A 18 -58.21 -18.86 -7.74
N CYS A 19 -57.81 -19.87 -8.52
CA CYS A 19 -56.38 -20.13 -8.70
C CYS A 19 -55.98 -19.32 -9.93
N GLN A 20 -55.38 -18.16 -9.70
CA GLN A 20 -54.38 -17.68 -10.66
C GLN A 20 -53.22 -18.67 -10.54
N ASP A 21 -52.87 -19.35 -11.63
CA ASP A 21 -51.58 -20.03 -11.69
C ASP A 21 -50.51 -19.01 -11.32
N PRO A 22 -49.55 -19.32 -10.42
CA PRO A 22 -48.45 -18.42 -10.15
C PRO A 22 -47.73 -18.18 -11.48
N GLU A 23 -47.81 -16.94 -11.97
CA GLU A 23 -47.06 -16.51 -13.13
C GLU A 23 -45.58 -16.65 -12.76
N TYR A 24 -44.96 -17.69 -13.30
CA TYR A 24 -43.55 -17.95 -13.10
C TYR A 24 -42.78 -16.83 -13.79
N VAL A 25 -42.39 -15.81 -13.02
CA VAL A 25 -41.52 -14.75 -13.52
C VAL A 25 -40.16 -15.40 -13.80
N LEU A 26 -39.89 -15.64 -15.09
CA LEU A 26 -38.58 -16.08 -15.53
C LEU A 26 -37.53 -15.06 -15.06
N PRO A 27 -36.43 -15.49 -14.42
CA PRO A 27 -35.35 -14.59 -14.03
C PRO A 27 -34.86 -13.80 -15.24
N THR A 28 -35.02 -12.47 -15.21
CA THR A 28 -34.88 -11.59 -16.37
C THR A 28 -33.43 -11.16 -16.64
N ALA A 29 -32.45 -12.02 -16.38
CA ALA A 29 -31.06 -11.72 -16.69
C ALA A 29 -30.31 -12.99 -17.08
N GLU A 30 -29.56 -12.91 -18.19
CA GLU A 30 -28.41 -13.78 -18.46
C GLU A 30 -27.44 -13.63 -17.28
N ARG A 31 -27.64 -14.41 -16.21
CA ARG A 31 -26.77 -14.38 -15.03
C ARG A 31 -25.59 -15.30 -15.31
N GLN A 32 -24.38 -14.73 -15.35
CA GLN A 32 -23.14 -15.49 -15.42
C GLN A 32 -23.11 -16.56 -14.32
N GLY A 33 -23.10 -17.84 -14.70
CA GLY A 33 -23.27 -18.96 -13.79
C GLY A 33 -22.15 -19.11 -12.76
N ILE A 34 -20.95 -19.44 -13.24
CA ILE A 34 -19.71 -19.44 -12.46
C ILE A 34 -18.99 -18.13 -12.81
N THR A 35 -18.66 -17.33 -11.80
CA THR A 35 -18.04 -16.01 -11.99
C THR A 35 -16.53 -16.05 -11.79
N SER A 36 -16.04 -16.92 -10.89
CA SER A 36 -14.61 -17.16 -10.73
C SER A 36 -14.30 -18.53 -10.13
N LEU A 37 -13.07 -18.99 -10.36
CA LEU A 37 -12.43 -20.09 -9.64
C LEU A 37 -11.18 -19.57 -8.94
N THR A 38 -11.08 -19.79 -7.63
CA THR A 38 -9.89 -19.45 -6.83
C THR A 38 -9.14 -20.72 -6.49
N ALA A 39 -7.84 -20.77 -6.81
CA ALA A 39 -6.95 -21.85 -6.42
C ALA A 39 -6.07 -21.42 -5.24
N LEU A 40 -6.04 -22.22 -4.18
CA LEU A 40 -5.27 -21.95 -2.96
C LEU A 40 -4.26 -23.07 -2.71
N PHE A 41 -3.09 -22.70 -2.20
CA PHE A 41 -2.08 -23.65 -1.76
C PHE A 41 -2.56 -24.42 -0.51
N THR A 42 -2.27 -25.72 -0.45
CA THR A 42 -2.63 -26.57 0.69
C THR A 42 -1.43 -27.05 1.51
N SER A 43 -0.23 -26.73 1.05
CA SER A 43 1.03 -27.16 1.64
C SER A 43 2.14 -26.14 1.35
N GLY A 44 3.29 -26.33 1.99
CA GLY A 44 4.45 -25.45 1.82
C GLY A 44 4.32 -24.11 2.54
N PRO A 45 5.26 -23.19 2.29
CA PRO A 45 5.31 -21.89 2.97
C PRO A 45 4.12 -20.97 2.65
N TYR A 46 3.36 -21.28 1.60
CA TYR A 46 2.23 -20.48 1.12
C TYR A 46 0.87 -21.10 1.44
N VAL A 47 0.81 -22.08 2.35
CA VAL A 47 -0.45 -22.73 2.75
C VAL A 47 -1.55 -21.69 3.04
N ASP A 48 -2.75 -21.98 2.52
CA ASP A 48 -3.94 -21.12 2.58
C ASP A 48 -3.84 -19.78 1.83
N LYS A 49 -2.75 -19.49 1.12
CA LYS A 49 -2.66 -18.33 0.23
C LYS A 49 -3.31 -18.59 -1.12
N GLU A 50 -3.91 -17.55 -1.67
CA GLU A 50 -4.47 -17.55 -3.02
C GLU A 50 -3.35 -17.55 -4.05
N ALA A 51 -3.26 -18.58 -4.88
CA ALA A 51 -2.32 -18.63 -5.99
C ALA A 51 -2.83 -17.80 -7.17
N VAL A 52 -4.12 -17.89 -7.45
CA VAL A 52 -4.79 -17.14 -8.53
C VAL A 52 -6.31 -17.11 -8.31
N VAL A 53 -6.91 -15.98 -8.65
CA VAL A 53 -8.35 -15.84 -8.86
C VAL A 53 -8.61 -15.79 -10.36
N TYR A 54 -9.05 -16.91 -10.92
CA TYR A 54 -9.41 -17.00 -12.34
C TYR A 54 -10.82 -16.44 -12.54
N THR A 55 -10.90 -15.23 -13.10
CA THR A 55 -12.18 -14.63 -13.49
C THR A 55 -12.67 -15.25 -14.78
N ILE A 56 -13.93 -15.70 -14.79
CA ILE A 56 -14.51 -16.39 -15.93
C ILE A 56 -15.21 -15.37 -16.82
N ALA A 57 -14.65 -15.15 -18.02
CA ALA A 57 -15.24 -14.24 -19.01
C ALA A 57 -16.46 -14.86 -19.71
N ASP A 58 -16.38 -16.15 -20.05
CA ASP A 58 -17.44 -16.90 -20.70
C ASP A 58 -17.84 -18.12 -19.84
N ALA A 59 -18.99 -18.03 -19.20
CA ALA A 59 -19.53 -19.12 -18.36
C ALA A 59 -20.25 -20.20 -19.18
N SER A 60 -20.37 -20.06 -20.50
CA SER A 60 -21.01 -21.07 -21.38
C SER A 60 -20.10 -22.28 -21.61
N VAL A 61 -18.78 -22.11 -21.49
CA VAL A 61 -17.79 -23.16 -21.73
C VAL A 61 -17.97 -24.35 -20.77
N ASP A 62 -17.55 -25.51 -21.27
CA ASP A 62 -17.55 -26.77 -20.52
C ASP A 62 -16.18 -27.10 -19.91
N LYS A 63 -15.11 -26.39 -20.29
CA LYS A 63 -13.76 -26.59 -19.75
C LYS A 63 -13.17 -25.29 -19.22
N TYR A 64 -12.79 -25.32 -17.94
CA TYR A 64 -12.12 -24.23 -17.24
C TYR A 64 -10.67 -24.64 -16.96
N VAL A 65 -9.73 -23.87 -17.50
CA VAL A 65 -8.29 -24.05 -17.28
C VAL A 65 -7.84 -22.91 -16.38
N ILE A 66 -7.52 -23.22 -15.12
CA ILE A 66 -7.05 -22.23 -14.15
C ILE A 66 -5.59 -21.89 -14.50
N PRO A 67 -5.26 -20.62 -14.80
CA PRO A 67 -3.90 -20.21 -15.15
C PRO A 67 -3.06 -20.03 -13.88
N ILE A 68 -2.44 -21.11 -13.41
CA ILE A 68 -1.57 -21.08 -12.23
C ILE A 68 -0.29 -20.33 -12.59
N PRO A 69 0.15 -19.31 -11.82
CA PRO A 69 1.38 -18.59 -12.14
C PRO A 69 2.57 -19.53 -12.08
N TRP A 70 3.55 -19.35 -12.97
CA TRP A 70 4.74 -20.19 -13.01
C TRP A 70 5.53 -20.16 -11.70
N PHE A 71 5.66 -18.95 -11.13
CA PHE A 71 6.30 -18.69 -9.84
C PHE A 71 5.31 -18.06 -8.86
N TYR A 72 5.45 -18.41 -7.58
CA TYR A 72 4.69 -17.77 -6.50
C TYR A 72 5.56 -17.57 -5.25
N PRO A 73 5.66 -16.35 -4.72
CA PRO A 73 5.15 -15.08 -5.26
C PRO A 73 5.71 -14.78 -6.65
N GLU A 74 5.05 -13.90 -7.40
CA GLU A 74 5.40 -13.63 -8.80
C GLU A 74 6.84 -13.12 -8.98
N ASP A 75 7.46 -12.53 -7.96
CA ASP A 75 8.84 -12.02 -7.97
C ASP A 75 9.87 -13.01 -7.39
N SER A 76 9.47 -14.25 -7.08
CA SER A 76 10.34 -15.29 -6.54
C SER A 76 10.73 -16.32 -7.60
N GLU A 77 11.75 -17.13 -7.31
CA GLU A 77 12.11 -18.28 -8.15
C GLU A 77 11.39 -19.58 -7.71
N ASN A 78 10.34 -19.48 -6.90
CA ASN A 78 9.64 -20.64 -6.33
C ASN A 78 8.58 -21.16 -7.31
N GLU A 79 8.91 -22.26 -7.99
CA GLU A 79 8.01 -22.87 -8.97
C GLU A 79 6.73 -23.47 -8.34
N THR A 80 5.60 -23.33 -9.03
CA THR A 80 4.30 -23.81 -8.54
C THR A 80 3.96 -25.26 -8.89
N ALA A 81 4.79 -25.95 -9.68
CA ALA A 81 4.47 -27.26 -10.26
C ALA A 81 4.14 -28.33 -9.21
N GLU A 82 4.86 -28.34 -8.08
CA GLU A 82 4.62 -29.33 -7.03
C GLU A 82 3.23 -29.17 -6.40
N TYR A 83 2.80 -27.92 -6.19
CA TYR A 83 1.55 -27.61 -5.51
C TYR A 83 0.31 -27.91 -6.35
N MET A 84 0.43 -27.92 -7.69
CA MET A 84 -0.70 -28.17 -8.60
C MET A 84 -1.39 -29.52 -8.38
N LYS A 85 -0.69 -30.49 -7.78
CA LYS A 85 -1.24 -31.83 -7.50
C LYS A 85 -2.26 -31.83 -6.37
N THR A 86 -2.25 -30.81 -5.52
CA THR A 86 -3.09 -30.72 -4.32
C THR A 86 -3.48 -29.26 -4.07
N MET A 87 -4.25 -28.64 -4.97
CA MET A 87 -4.75 -27.28 -4.75
C MET A 87 -6.19 -27.29 -4.26
N ARG A 88 -6.51 -26.48 -3.26
CA ARG A 88 -7.90 -26.25 -2.85
C ARG A 88 -8.54 -25.32 -3.86
N VAL A 89 -9.67 -25.73 -4.44
CA VAL A 89 -10.40 -24.89 -5.42
C VAL A 89 -11.72 -24.45 -4.83
N GLN A 90 -12.01 -23.16 -4.96
CA GLN A 90 -13.27 -22.54 -4.58
C GLN A 90 -13.89 -21.87 -5.79
N ALA A 91 -15.22 -21.88 -5.87
CA ALA A 91 -15.95 -21.20 -6.94
C ALA A 91 -16.82 -20.09 -6.36
N LYS A 92 -16.86 -18.94 -7.05
CA LYS A 92 -17.87 -17.92 -6.82
C LYS A 92 -19.01 -18.14 -7.81
N LEU A 93 -20.18 -18.52 -7.29
CA LEU A 93 -21.36 -18.86 -8.06
C LEU A 93 -22.42 -17.74 -7.98
N ALA A 94 -23.19 -17.58 -9.05
CA ALA A 94 -24.42 -16.81 -8.97
C ALA A 94 -25.43 -17.46 -7.99
N PRO A 95 -26.37 -16.68 -7.42
CA PRO A 95 -27.39 -17.22 -6.53
C PRO A 95 -28.14 -18.41 -7.15
N ASN A 96 -28.43 -19.42 -6.33
CA ASN A 96 -29.14 -20.65 -6.71
C ASN A 96 -28.40 -21.56 -7.72
N CYS A 97 -27.12 -21.34 -8.00
CA CYS A 97 -26.30 -22.25 -8.79
C CYS A 97 -25.52 -23.24 -7.90
N THR A 98 -25.23 -24.45 -8.40
CA THR A 98 -24.47 -25.47 -7.65
C THR A 98 -23.47 -26.22 -8.52
N ILE A 99 -22.43 -26.79 -7.91
CA ILE A 99 -21.46 -27.70 -8.52
C ILE A 99 -21.45 -29.00 -7.71
N ASN A 100 -21.60 -30.15 -8.39
CA ASN A 100 -21.59 -31.47 -7.77
C ASN A 100 -20.59 -32.43 -8.48
N PRO A 101 -19.72 -33.14 -7.74
CA PRO A 101 -19.50 -33.05 -6.30
C PRO A 101 -18.98 -31.67 -5.87
N VAL A 102 -19.04 -31.36 -4.57
CA VAL A 102 -18.51 -30.09 -4.06
C VAL A 102 -17.01 -29.98 -4.35
N LEU A 103 -16.54 -28.75 -4.64
CA LEU A 103 -15.12 -28.50 -4.88
C LEU A 103 -14.33 -28.69 -3.58
N THR A 104 -13.19 -29.37 -3.67
CA THR A 104 -12.33 -29.70 -2.54
C THR A 104 -10.86 -29.47 -2.92
N ILE A 105 -9.98 -30.42 -2.62
CA ILE A 105 -8.59 -30.44 -3.06
C ILE A 105 -8.53 -31.21 -4.38
N LEU A 106 -8.05 -30.57 -5.43
CA LEU A 106 -7.96 -31.13 -6.77
C LEU A 106 -6.51 -31.29 -7.19
N ASP A 107 -6.27 -32.31 -8.01
CA ASP A 107 -5.06 -32.41 -8.83
C ASP A 107 -5.33 -31.64 -10.13
N LEU A 108 -4.86 -30.40 -10.18
CA LEU A 108 -5.05 -29.52 -11.33
C LEU A 108 -4.18 -29.92 -12.52
N THR A 109 -3.25 -30.86 -12.38
CA THR A 109 -2.52 -31.43 -13.52
C THR A 109 -3.36 -32.43 -14.33
N LYS A 110 -4.57 -32.74 -13.86
CA LYS A 110 -5.53 -33.65 -14.47
C LYS A 110 -6.84 -32.96 -14.78
N GLU A 111 -7.69 -33.63 -15.57
CA GLU A 111 -9.07 -33.22 -15.79
C GLU A 111 -9.94 -33.65 -14.62
N ASN A 112 -10.68 -32.71 -14.02
CA ASN A 112 -11.59 -32.96 -12.92
C ASN A 112 -13.02 -32.64 -13.36
N TYR A 113 -13.90 -33.63 -13.39
CA TYR A 113 -15.25 -33.51 -13.94
C TYR A 113 -16.30 -33.26 -12.86
N PHE A 114 -17.20 -32.32 -13.11
CA PHE A 114 -18.30 -31.95 -12.23
C PHE A 114 -19.59 -31.75 -13.03
N THR A 115 -20.72 -31.75 -12.34
CA THR A 115 -22.01 -31.30 -12.87
C THR A 115 -22.32 -29.91 -12.31
N TYR A 116 -22.39 -28.92 -13.18
CA TYR A 116 -22.91 -27.59 -12.85
C TYR A 116 -24.43 -27.58 -13.05
N THR A 117 -25.15 -27.01 -12.09
CA THR A 117 -26.60 -26.77 -12.17
C THR A 117 -26.86 -25.28 -12.03
N ASP A 118 -27.56 -24.69 -13.00
CA ASP A 118 -27.93 -23.27 -12.97
C ASP A 118 -29.17 -23.00 -12.10
N ALA A 119 -29.57 -21.72 -12.00
CA ALA A 119 -30.71 -21.30 -11.21
C ALA A 119 -32.06 -21.84 -11.72
N GLN A 120 -32.12 -22.28 -12.98
CA GLN A 120 -33.29 -22.86 -13.63
C GLN A 120 -33.30 -24.40 -13.54
N GLY A 121 -32.26 -25.01 -12.98
CA GLY A 121 -32.11 -26.45 -12.84
C GLY A 121 -31.51 -27.14 -14.08
N TYR A 122 -31.07 -26.39 -15.09
CA TYR A 122 -30.35 -26.95 -16.23
C TYR A 122 -28.99 -27.46 -15.77
N LYS A 123 -28.63 -28.65 -16.25
CA LYS A 123 -27.41 -29.35 -15.87
C LYS A 123 -26.47 -29.45 -17.05
N LYS A 124 -25.21 -29.07 -16.83
CA LYS A 124 -24.12 -29.34 -17.77
C LYS A 124 -22.93 -29.97 -17.07
N GLN A 125 -22.22 -30.82 -17.80
CA GLN A 125 -20.94 -31.35 -17.34
C GLN A 125 -19.86 -30.29 -17.57
N ILE A 126 -19.03 -30.06 -16.57
CA ILE A 126 -17.88 -29.16 -16.67
C ILE A 126 -16.60 -29.90 -16.28
N CYS A 127 -15.48 -29.48 -16.84
CA CYS A 127 -14.14 -29.94 -16.54
C CYS A 127 -13.31 -28.77 -15.96
N ILE A 128 -12.68 -28.98 -14.82
CA ILE A 128 -11.72 -28.05 -14.21
C ILE A 128 -10.33 -28.67 -14.23
N THR A 129 -9.37 -27.93 -14.76
CA THR A 129 -7.95 -28.29 -14.79
C THR A 129 -7.12 -27.02 -14.55
N GLY A 130 -5.79 -27.13 -14.51
CA GLY A 130 -4.90 -26.00 -14.40
C GLY A 130 -3.72 -26.13 -15.34
N GLU A 131 -3.20 -25.00 -15.77
CA GLU A 131 -1.98 -24.91 -16.56
C GLU A 131 -1.07 -23.86 -15.94
N ARG A 132 0.25 -24.09 -16.02
CA ARG A 132 1.19 -23.05 -15.59
C ARG A 132 1.33 -22.01 -16.68
N VAL A 133 1.15 -20.75 -16.31
CA VAL A 133 1.33 -19.61 -17.20
C VAL A 133 2.53 -18.78 -16.77
N LYS A 134 3.34 -18.38 -17.75
CA LYS A 134 4.38 -17.37 -17.54
C LYS A 134 3.74 -15.99 -17.61
N SER A 135 4.27 -15.05 -16.81
CA SER A 135 3.75 -13.68 -16.78
C SER A 135 3.99 -12.99 -18.13
N ASN A 136 2.99 -12.25 -18.60
CA ASN A 136 3.06 -11.41 -19.79
C ASN A 136 3.39 -9.94 -19.45
N LYS A 137 3.62 -9.63 -18.16
CA LYS A 137 4.01 -8.28 -17.73
C LYS A 137 5.39 -7.92 -18.30
N CYS A 138 5.49 -6.75 -18.93
CA CYS A 138 6.64 -6.33 -19.75
C CYS A 138 7.06 -4.86 -19.52
N GLN A 139 6.83 -4.32 -18.32
CA GLN A 139 7.08 -2.92 -18.03
C GLN A 139 8.51 -2.65 -17.55
N LEU A 140 9.06 -1.50 -17.96
CA LEU A 140 10.22 -0.86 -17.33
C LEU A 140 9.74 -0.01 -16.15
N LEU A 141 10.17 -0.36 -14.94
CA LEU A 141 9.66 0.23 -13.69
C LEU A 141 10.57 1.30 -13.11
N SER A 142 11.88 1.16 -13.32
CA SER A 142 12.87 2.17 -12.96
C SER A 142 14.06 2.11 -13.92
N PHE A 143 14.74 3.24 -14.10
CA PHE A 143 15.94 3.36 -14.91
C PHE A 143 16.85 4.43 -14.28
N SER A 144 18.14 4.18 -14.19
CA SER A 144 19.14 5.15 -13.75
C SER A 144 20.51 4.88 -14.35
N ILE A 145 21.38 5.89 -14.36
CA ILE A 145 22.80 5.79 -14.68
C ILE A 145 23.55 6.18 -13.40
N PRO A 146 23.86 5.23 -12.50
CA PRO A 146 24.39 5.54 -11.17
C PRO A 146 25.75 6.25 -11.20
N ALA A 147 26.60 5.95 -12.19
CA ALA A 147 27.92 6.56 -12.32
C ALA A 147 27.85 8.09 -12.51
N GLU A 148 26.76 8.56 -13.10
CA GLU A 148 26.52 9.98 -13.42
C GLU A 148 25.47 10.62 -12.48
N ASP A 149 24.98 9.88 -11.48
CA ASP A 149 23.88 10.31 -10.59
C ASP A 149 22.60 10.73 -11.34
N ILE A 150 22.31 10.08 -12.48
CA ILE A 150 21.13 10.37 -13.31
C ILE A 150 20.02 9.36 -13.03
N SER A 151 18.83 9.87 -12.70
CA SER A 151 17.58 9.09 -12.69
C SER A 151 16.83 9.29 -14.00
N GLY A 152 16.36 8.20 -14.60
CA GLY A 152 15.54 8.22 -15.81
C GLY A 152 14.07 8.46 -15.50
N ILE A 153 13.45 9.40 -16.20
CA ILE A 153 12.03 9.72 -16.08
C ILE A 153 11.27 8.87 -17.09
N ILE A 154 10.57 7.84 -16.60
CA ILE A 154 9.79 6.93 -17.43
C ILE A 154 8.40 7.52 -17.69
N ASP A 155 8.09 7.76 -18.96
CA ASP A 155 6.72 7.93 -19.42
C ASP A 155 6.20 6.60 -19.97
N GLU A 156 5.42 5.93 -19.12
CA GLU A 156 4.87 4.61 -19.42
C GLU A 156 3.80 4.64 -20.52
N GLU A 157 3.20 5.79 -20.84
CA GLU A 157 2.20 5.89 -21.91
C GLU A 157 2.87 5.94 -23.28
N HIS A 158 3.89 6.78 -23.42
CA HIS A 158 4.64 6.97 -24.67
C HIS A 158 5.84 6.01 -24.80
N LYS A 159 6.13 5.20 -23.78
CA LYS A 159 7.29 4.28 -23.72
C LYS A 159 8.61 5.02 -23.95
N THR A 160 8.80 6.11 -23.24
CA THR A 160 10.05 6.87 -23.30
C THR A 160 10.70 6.95 -21.92
N VAL A 161 12.03 7.08 -21.92
CA VAL A 161 12.82 7.38 -20.73
C VAL A 161 13.62 8.65 -21.02
N SER A 162 13.34 9.70 -20.26
CA SER A 162 14.05 10.97 -20.39
C SER A 162 15.21 11.05 -19.41
N LEU A 163 16.40 11.36 -19.94
CA LEU A 163 17.62 11.58 -19.16
C LEU A 163 17.92 13.09 -19.14
N ILE A 164 17.78 13.72 -17.98
CA ILE A 164 18.11 15.14 -17.80
C ILE A 164 19.61 15.24 -17.51
N SER A 165 20.41 15.51 -18.53
CA SER A 165 21.85 15.69 -18.36
C SER A 165 22.47 16.52 -19.49
N ALA A 166 23.49 17.31 -19.14
CA ALA A 166 24.39 17.94 -20.10
C ALA A 166 25.66 17.11 -20.34
N GLU A 167 25.94 16.11 -19.48
CA GLU A 167 27.13 15.27 -19.52
C GLU A 167 27.19 14.42 -20.80
N ASP A 168 28.42 13.99 -21.13
CA ASP A 168 28.68 13.05 -22.21
C ASP A 168 28.32 11.63 -21.77
N LEU A 169 27.30 11.04 -22.39
CA LEU A 169 26.80 9.70 -22.06
C LEU A 169 27.18 8.66 -23.12
N SER A 170 28.35 8.81 -23.75
CA SER A 170 28.74 7.97 -24.90
C SER A 170 28.99 6.50 -24.59
N SER A 171 29.11 6.14 -23.30
CA SER A 171 29.41 4.78 -22.86
C SER A 171 29.04 4.59 -21.39
N CYS A 172 27.74 4.43 -21.11
CA CYS A 172 27.25 4.27 -19.74
C CYS A 172 26.63 2.88 -19.52
N LEU A 173 26.86 2.34 -18.32
CA LEU A 173 26.02 1.27 -17.77
C LEU A 173 24.81 1.91 -17.08
N ALA A 174 23.67 1.24 -17.17
CA ALA A 174 22.45 1.65 -16.49
C ALA A 174 21.98 0.57 -15.50
N GLU A 175 21.31 1.01 -14.45
CA GLU A 175 20.55 0.15 -13.57
C GLU A 175 19.06 0.31 -13.86
N TYR A 176 18.30 -0.77 -13.68
CA TYR A 176 16.86 -0.76 -13.93
C TYR A 176 16.13 -1.85 -13.16
N SER A 177 14.81 -1.68 -13.05
CA SER A 177 13.89 -2.71 -12.57
C SER A 177 12.81 -2.96 -13.61
N LEU A 178 12.43 -4.22 -13.79
CA LEU A 178 11.40 -4.65 -14.73
C LEU A 178 10.26 -5.33 -13.99
N SER A 179 9.17 -5.60 -14.73
CA SER A 179 8.22 -6.65 -14.34
C SER A 179 8.95 -7.96 -14.01
N SER A 180 8.46 -8.71 -13.03
CA SER A 180 9.11 -9.93 -12.54
C SER A 180 9.41 -10.93 -13.66
N HIS A 181 10.64 -11.45 -13.66
CA HIS A 181 11.19 -12.37 -14.67
C HIS A 181 11.24 -11.85 -16.12
N ALA A 182 10.92 -10.58 -16.35
CA ALA A 182 11.17 -9.96 -17.65
C ALA A 182 12.67 -9.70 -17.84
N THR A 183 13.09 -9.59 -19.10
CA THR A 183 14.47 -9.32 -19.51
C THR A 183 14.52 -8.10 -20.42
N MET A 184 15.72 -7.55 -20.67
CA MET A 184 15.91 -6.40 -21.54
C MET A 184 16.92 -6.71 -22.65
N SER A 185 16.73 -6.16 -23.84
CA SER A 185 17.68 -6.24 -24.95
C SER A 185 17.73 -4.93 -25.75
N PRO A 186 18.92 -4.33 -26.00
CA PRO A 186 20.20 -4.65 -25.34
C PRO A 186 20.10 -4.50 -23.80
N ASP A 187 21.01 -5.12 -23.04
CA ASP A 187 20.97 -5.10 -21.57
C ASP A 187 22.02 -4.11 -21.02
N PRO A 188 21.60 -2.87 -20.66
CA PRO A 188 22.53 -1.85 -20.22
C PRO A 188 23.14 -2.08 -18.82
N LYS A 189 22.76 -3.16 -18.10
CA LYS A 189 23.49 -3.56 -16.87
C LYS A 189 24.81 -4.25 -17.19
N THR A 190 24.91 -4.86 -18.36
CA THR A 190 26.08 -5.66 -18.77
C THR A 190 26.79 -5.11 -20.00
N GLU A 191 26.08 -4.33 -20.83
CA GLU A 191 26.58 -3.69 -22.03
C GLU A 191 26.55 -2.17 -21.85
N ALA A 192 27.69 -1.49 -22.00
CA ALA A 192 27.71 -0.02 -21.96
C ALA A 192 27.16 0.54 -23.28
N LEU A 193 26.20 1.46 -23.20
CA LEU A 193 25.51 2.05 -24.36
C LEU A 193 25.79 3.55 -24.49
N ASP A 194 25.68 4.08 -25.70
CA ASP A 194 25.75 5.52 -26.00
C ASP A 194 24.36 6.15 -25.90
N PHE A 195 24.11 6.89 -24.82
CA PHE A 195 22.85 7.61 -24.59
C PHE A 195 22.88 9.08 -25.05
N ASN A 196 23.92 9.52 -25.77
CA ASN A 196 23.89 10.86 -26.40
C ASN A 196 22.92 10.92 -27.58
N SER A 197 22.59 9.77 -28.16
CA SER A 197 21.53 9.61 -29.15
C SER A 197 20.40 8.74 -28.58
N PRO A 198 19.17 8.81 -29.13
CA PRO A 198 18.10 7.92 -28.70
C PRO A 198 18.48 6.44 -28.86
N VAL A 199 18.22 5.66 -27.81
CA VAL A 199 18.48 4.20 -27.76
C VAL A 199 17.17 3.46 -27.52
N GLU A 200 16.89 2.45 -28.33
CA GLU A 200 15.75 1.56 -28.11
C GLU A 200 16.14 0.38 -27.21
N LEU A 201 15.40 0.22 -26.11
CA LEU A 201 15.53 -0.90 -25.18
C LEU A 201 14.24 -1.71 -25.21
N THR A 202 14.32 -3.00 -25.53
CA THR A 202 13.15 -3.89 -25.58
C THR A 202 13.07 -4.73 -24.32
N VAL A 203 12.02 -4.51 -23.54
CA VAL A 203 11.61 -5.38 -22.44
C VAL A 203 10.86 -6.58 -23.01
N ILE A 204 11.27 -7.78 -22.61
CA ILE A 204 10.68 -9.06 -23.03
C ILE A 204 10.11 -9.72 -21.79
N ALA A 205 8.79 -9.97 -21.78
CA ALA A 205 8.11 -10.61 -20.65
C ALA A 205 8.62 -12.04 -20.42
N HIS A 206 8.29 -12.61 -19.26
CA HIS A 206 8.65 -13.99 -18.91
C HIS A 206 8.13 -15.01 -19.94
N ASP A 207 6.96 -14.77 -20.54
CA ASP A 207 6.41 -15.61 -21.60
C ASP A 207 7.29 -15.70 -22.87
N GLY A 208 8.26 -14.79 -23.05
CA GLY A 208 9.15 -14.70 -24.20
C GLY A 208 8.49 -14.19 -25.49
N VAL A 209 7.18 -13.91 -25.46
CA VAL A 209 6.36 -13.51 -26.60
C VAL A 209 5.98 -12.04 -26.49
N THR A 210 5.53 -11.61 -25.32
CA THR A 210 5.11 -10.23 -25.07
C THR A 210 6.34 -9.34 -24.95
N LYS A 211 6.36 -8.25 -25.74
CA LYS A 211 7.49 -7.32 -25.83
C LYS A 211 7.03 -5.88 -25.79
N GLN A 212 7.85 -5.02 -25.22
CA GLN A 212 7.63 -3.58 -25.17
C GLN A 212 8.95 -2.85 -25.37
N THR A 213 8.99 -1.93 -26.32
CA THR A 213 10.19 -1.16 -26.64
C THR A 213 10.07 0.24 -26.04
N TYR A 214 11.11 0.65 -25.32
CA TYR A 214 11.27 1.97 -24.73
C TYR A 214 12.36 2.75 -25.46
N THR A 215 12.12 4.03 -25.74
CA THR A 215 13.15 4.93 -26.27
C THR A 215 13.77 5.73 -25.13
N VAL A 216 15.06 5.50 -24.85
CA VAL A 216 15.86 6.27 -23.89
C VAL A 216 16.54 7.42 -24.61
N GLN A 217 16.36 8.65 -24.13
CA GLN A 217 16.91 9.83 -24.79
C GLN A 217 17.19 10.96 -23.81
N LYS A 218 18.14 11.84 -24.17
CA LYS A 218 18.35 13.11 -23.46
C LYS A 218 17.18 14.05 -23.74
N ALA A 219 16.39 14.35 -22.72
CA ALA A 219 15.23 15.21 -22.81
C ALA A 219 14.89 15.79 -21.43
N VAL A 220 14.25 16.96 -21.43
CA VAL A 220 13.68 17.57 -20.23
C VAL A 220 12.17 17.62 -20.45
N PRO A 221 11.40 16.68 -19.86
CA PRO A 221 9.95 16.70 -19.98
C PRO A 221 9.38 17.96 -19.34
N ASP A 222 8.32 18.50 -19.92
CA ASP A 222 7.58 19.58 -19.29
C ASP A 222 6.84 19.07 -18.04
N LYS A 223 6.66 19.96 -17.06
CA LYS A 223 5.86 19.67 -15.87
C LYS A 223 4.55 20.42 -15.92
N ILE A 224 3.49 19.80 -15.40
CA ILE A 224 2.28 20.55 -15.09
C ILE A 224 2.62 21.65 -14.05
N PRO A 225 1.92 22.79 -14.01
CA PRO A 225 2.31 23.91 -13.15
C PRO A 225 2.24 23.63 -11.65
N TYR A 226 1.42 22.66 -11.23
CA TYR A 226 1.08 22.44 -9.82
C TYR A 226 0.65 21.01 -9.54
N GLY A 227 1.15 20.46 -8.44
CA GLY A 227 0.76 19.16 -7.91
C GLY A 227 1.16 17.98 -8.79
N TYR A 228 0.56 16.83 -8.55
CA TYR A 228 0.63 15.68 -9.45
C TYR A 228 -0.47 15.76 -10.53
N ARG A 229 -0.24 15.12 -11.68
CA ARG A 229 -1.17 15.07 -12.81
C ARG A 229 -2.31 14.11 -12.49
N LYS A 230 -3.53 14.64 -12.40
CA LYS A 230 -4.72 13.80 -12.19
C LYS A 230 -4.84 12.74 -13.28
N GLY A 231 -5.03 11.48 -12.89
CA GLY A 231 -4.99 10.32 -13.78
C GLY A 231 -3.63 9.62 -13.84
N SER A 232 -2.57 10.15 -13.22
CA SER A 232 -1.27 9.46 -13.12
C SER A 232 -1.20 8.39 -12.03
N GLU A 233 -2.21 8.32 -11.17
CA GLU A 233 -2.21 7.46 -9.98
C GLU A 233 -2.01 5.98 -10.37
N THR A 234 -0.85 5.43 -10.03
CA THR A 234 -0.47 4.05 -10.41
C THR A 234 -0.20 3.23 -9.15
N GLU A 235 -0.88 2.09 -8.97
CA GLU A 235 -0.54 1.12 -7.92
C GLU A 235 0.76 0.41 -8.31
N LEU A 236 1.82 0.62 -7.53
CA LEU A 236 3.12 -0.03 -7.76
C LEU A 236 3.06 -1.51 -7.38
N PHE A 237 2.58 -1.78 -6.16
CA PHE A 237 2.39 -3.12 -5.62
C PHE A 237 1.47 -3.10 -4.40
N LYS A 238 0.92 -4.27 -4.08
CA LYS A 238 0.29 -4.60 -2.80
C LYS A 238 0.64 -6.04 -2.45
N LEU A 239 1.27 -6.25 -1.31
CA LEU A 239 1.87 -7.53 -0.94
C LEU A 239 1.47 -7.93 0.48
N ASP A 240 1.33 -9.23 0.68
CA ASP A 240 1.17 -9.82 2.01
C ASP A 240 2.53 -9.82 2.73
N MET A 241 2.58 -9.22 3.90
CA MET A 241 3.77 -9.13 4.75
C MET A 241 4.41 -10.51 5.00
N GLY A 242 3.61 -11.54 5.27
CA GLY A 242 4.12 -12.88 5.53
C GLY A 242 4.74 -13.52 4.28
N VAL A 243 4.19 -13.18 3.10
CA VAL A 243 4.68 -13.67 1.81
C VAL A 243 6.05 -13.07 1.47
N ILE A 244 6.29 -11.80 1.82
CA ILE A 244 7.59 -11.12 1.63
C ILE A 244 8.56 -11.30 2.82
N GLY A 245 8.26 -12.23 3.72
CA GLY A 245 9.13 -12.63 4.82
C GLY A 245 9.19 -11.64 5.99
N LEU A 246 8.16 -10.81 6.19
CA LEU A 246 7.99 -10.00 7.40
C LEU A 246 7.17 -10.79 8.43
N PRO A 247 7.65 -10.95 9.68
CA PRO A 247 6.85 -11.57 10.73
C PRO A 247 5.63 -10.72 11.07
N TRP A 248 4.56 -11.40 11.50
CA TRP A 248 3.31 -10.77 11.93
C TRP A 248 3.06 -11.05 13.41
N THR A 249 3.29 -10.04 14.25
CA THR A 249 3.17 -10.15 15.71
C THR A 249 2.55 -8.90 16.33
N SER A 250 2.10 -9.00 17.59
CA SER A 250 1.63 -7.85 18.37
C SER A 250 2.76 -6.90 18.80
N ALA A 251 4.03 -7.32 18.71
CA ALA A 251 5.17 -6.46 18.99
C ALA A 251 5.51 -5.50 17.83
N ASN A 252 4.96 -5.76 16.65
CA ASN A 252 5.21 -4.95 15.46
C ASN A 252 4.60 -3.56 15.61
N SER A 253 5.43 -2.53 15.40
CA SER A 253 5.02 -1.15 15.16
C SER A 253 5.80 -0.67 13.93
N PRO A 254 5.35 -1.05 12.72
CA PRO A 254 6.15 -0.85 11.53
C PRO A 254 6.38 0.64 11.25
N SER A 255 7.48 0.93 10.57
CA SER A 255 7.88 2.25 10.09
C SER A 255 8.63 2.14 8.77
N LEU A 256 8.49 3.17 7.92
CA LEU A 256 8.95 3.17 6.54
C LEU A 256 9.99 4.26 6.30
N ALA A 257 10.99 3.95 5.47
CA ALA A 257 11.96 4.91 4.95
C ALA A 257 12.29 4.57 3.49
N VAL A 258 12.74 5.55 2.71
CA VAL A 258 13.14 5.36 1.30
C VAL A 258 14.56 5.90 1.08
N ASN A 259 15.36 5.16 0.32
CA ASN A 259 16.67 5.58 -0.16
C ASN A 259 16.83 5.15 -1.62
N GLY A 260 16.73 6.11 -2.55
CA GLY A 260 16.67 5.81 -3.98
C GLY A 260 15.52 4.86 -4.31
N ASN A 261 15.82 3.75 -5.00
CA ASN A 261 14.84 2.70 -5.29
C ASN A 261 14.75 1.61 -4.20
N ASN A 262 15.16 1.90 -2.96
CA ASN A 262 15.04 1.00 -1.82
C ASN A 262 13.97 1.50 -0.84
N LEU A 263 12.93 0.69 -0.61
CA LEU A 263 11.95 0.87 0.47
C LEU A 263 12.40 0.06 1.69
N VAL A 264 12.65 0.72 2.80
CA VAL A 264 13.01 0.11 4.07
C VAL A 264 11.78 -0.07 4.94
N VAL A 265 11.66 -1.26 5.54
CA VAL A 265 10.65 -1.59 6.55
C VAL A 265 11.35 -1.96 7.85
N CYS A 266 11.09 -1.20 8.91
CA CYS A 266 11.50 -1.54 10.28
C CYS A 266 10.27 -1.89 11.09
N LEU A 267 10.23 -3.09 11.69
CA LEU A 267 9.09 -3.55 12.49
C LEU A 267 9.06 -2.99 13.92
N GLY A 268 10.14 -2.38 14.39
CA GLY A 268 10.22 -1.83 15.75
C GLY A 268 9.97 -2.85 16.86
N ASP A 269 10.13 -4.15 16.57
CA ASP A 269 9.82 -5.27 17.47
C ASP A 269 11.00 -5.61 18.41
N GLY A 270 12.18 -5.04 18.16
CA GLY A 270 13.40 -5.29 18.93
C GLY A 270 14.13 -6.58 18.55
N SER A 271 13.66 -7.33 17.56
CA SER A 271 14.23 -8.61 17.14
C SER A 271 14.50 -8.73 15.63
N THR A 272 13.77 -8.00 14.81
CA THR A 272 13.87 -8.06 13.35
C THR A 272 14.68 -6.89 12.83
N ALA A 273 15.80 -7.19 12.16
CA ALA A 273 16.59 -6.16 11.48
C ALA A 273 15.76 -5.49 10.37
N PRO A 274 15.89 -4.16 10.15
CA PRO A 274 15.22 -3.49 9.05
C PRO A 274 15.56 -4.16 7.71
N THR A 275 14.52 -4.57 6.99
CA THR A 275 14.63 -5.19 5.67
C THR A 275 14.35 -4.13 4.62
N TYR A 276 15.02 -4.18 3.48
CA TYR A 276 14.73 -3.30 2.36
C TYR A 276 14.36 -4.07 1.10
N TYR A 277 13.49 -3.44 0.33
CA TYR A 277 12.77 -3.96 -0.81
C TYR A 277 12.95 -3.02 -2.00
N ASN A 278 12.79 -3.54 -3.21
CA ASN A 278 12.72 -2.69 -4.39
C ASN A 278 11.48 -1.80 -4.27
N ALA A 279 11.67 -0.49 -4.29
CA ALA A 279 10.63 0.48 -4.04
C ALA A 279 9.57 0.55 -5.17
N SER A 280 9.84 -0.06 -6.32
CA SER A 280 8.91 -0.12 -7.46
C SER A 280 8.14 -1.44 -7.54
N THR A 281 8.67 -2.55 -7.00
CA THR A 281 8.02 -3.88 -7.07
C THR A 281 7.62 -4.47 -5.72
N GLY A 282 8.17 -3.97 -4.62
CA GLY A 282 8.03 -4.56 -3.28
C GLY A 282 8.85 -5.84 -3.08
N SER A 283 9.72 -6.20 -4.02
CA SER A 283 10.56 -7.40 -3.94
C SER A 283 11.68 -7.27 -2.93
N LYS A 284 11.88 -8.31 -2.11
CA LYS A 284 12.92 -8.30 -1.07
C LYS A 284 14.31 -8.26 -1.67
N ILE A 285 15.14 -7.31 -1.22
CA ILE A 285 16.54 -7.21 -1.64
C ILE A 285 17.48 -7.69 -0.53
N GLY A 286 17.30 -7.20 0.70
CA GLY A 286 18.22 -7.56 1.79
C GLY A 286 17.89 -6.90 3.12
N ASN A 287 18.82 -6.99 4.08
CA ASN A 287 18.72 -6.32 5.38
C ASN A 287 19.67 -5.13 5.43
N MET A 288 19.26 -4.04 6.07
CA MET A 288 20.11 -2.87 6.24
C MET A 288 21.36 -3.19 7.05
N THR A 289 22.47 -2.51 6.72
CA THR A 289 23.67 -2.49 7.54
C THR A 289 23.47 -1.54 8.72
N LEU A 290 23.51 -2.05 9.95
CA LEU A 290 23.21 -1.25 11.16
C LEU A 290 24.45 -0.73 11.90
N GLY A 291 25.64 -1.29 11.66
CA GLY A 291 26.85 -0.92 12.39
C GLY A 291 26.68 -1.08 13.90
N SER A 292 26.87 0.00 14.67
CA SER A 292 26.69 0.01 16.13
C SER A 292 25.24 0.11 16.60
N VAL A 293 24.28 0.32 15.70
CA VAL A 293 22.86 0.40 16.05
C VAL A 293 22.35 -1.02 16.32
N GLY A 294 22.00 -1.32 17.57
CA GLY A 294 21.45 -2.61 17.95
C GLY A 294 19.98 -2.75 17.54
N VAL A 295 19.59 -3.90 16.98
CA VAL A 295 18.17 -4.19 16.65
C VAL A 295 17.26 -4.04 17.87
N ALA A 296 17.72 -4.49 19.04
CA ALA A 296 16.97 -4.44 20.29
C ALA A 296 16.65 -3.01 20.78
N SER A 297 17.47 -2.02 20.43
CA SER A 297 17.22 -0.62 20.80
C SER A 297 16.46 0.15 19.73
N LEU A 298 16.34 -0.38 18.50
CA LEU A 298 15.73 0.33 17.39
C LEU A 298 14.21 0.44 17.57
N GLY A 299 13.70 1.66 17.46
CA GLY A 299 12.28 1.98 17.58
C GLY A 299 11.60 2.12 16.24
N CYS A 300 12.13 2.99 15.38
CA CYS A 300 11.59 3.23 14.06
C CYS A 300 12.65 3.75 13.08
N VAL A 301 12.27 3.79 11.81
CA VAL A 301 13.00 4.46 10.73
C VAL A 301 12.11 5.49 10.05
N THR A 302 12.73 6.50 9.43
CA THR A 302 12.07 7.43 8.51
C THR A 302 13.11 7.95 7.51
N SER A 303 12.70 8.62 6.44
CA SER A 303 13.62 9.26 5.50
C SER A 303 13.22 10.67 5.17
N ASP A 304 14.21 11.53 4.96
CA ASP A 304 13.99 12.92 4.55
C ASP A 304 13.62 13.05 3.07
N SER A 305 13.45 14.28 2.59
CA SER A 305 13.07 14.56 1.19
C SER A 305 14.16 14.24 0.15
N LYS A 306 15.36 13.87 0.60
CA LYS A 306 16.50 13.50 -0.24
C LYS A 306 16.88 12.03 -0.13
N GLY A 307 16.08 11.24 0.60
CA GLY A 307 16.32 9.81 0.77
C GLY A 307 17.42 9.47 1.76
N ASN A 308 17.81 10.40 2.64
CA ASN A 308 18.63 10.07 3.79
C ASN A 308 17.74 9.38 4.84
N ILE A 309 18.19 8.24 5.35
CA ILE A 309 17.46 7.45 6.34
C ILE A 309 17.89 7.86 7.74
N LEU A 310 16.91 8.11 8.61
CA LEU A 310 17.07 8.24 10.05
C LEU A 310 16.65 6.96 10.76
N LEU A 311 17.48 6.49 11.69
CA LEU A 311 17.19 5.37 12.58
C LEU A 311 17.10 5.88 14.01
N ALA A 312 15.95 5.74 14.64
CA ALA A 312 15.69 6.25 15.99
C ALA A 312 15.59 5.11 17.01
N THR A 313 16.29 5.23 18.14
CA THR A 313 16.20 4.25 19.23
C THR A 313 14.96 4.48 20.08
N LYS A 314 14.50 3.46 20.81
CA LYS A 314 13.54 3.62 21.90
C LYS A 314 14.25 4.16 23.15
N ALA A 315 13.58 5.01 23.90
CA ALA A 315 14.11 5.53 25.16
C ALA A 315 13.00 5.74 26.18
N ALA A 316 13.09 5.03 27.31
CA ALA A 316 12.26 5.32 28.46
C ALA A 316 12.62 6.67 29.10
N ASN A 317 11.74 7.21 29.94
CA ASN A 317 12.07 8.41 30.72
C ASN A 317 13.38 8.22 31.53
N GLY A 318 14.24 9.22 31.51
CA GLY A 318 15.59 9.23 32.07
C GLY A 318 16.65 8.47 31.25
N LYS A 319 16.31 7.90 30.08
CA LYS A 319 17.25 7.14 29.23
C LYS A 319 17.65 7.92 27.98
N SER A 320 18.71 7.46 27.32
CA SER A 320 19.23 8.09 26.10
C SER A 320 18.39 7.70 24.88
N PHE A 321 17.83 8.70 24.21
CA PHE A 321 17.26 8.62 22.88
C PHE A 321 18.32 9.02 21.86
N SER A 322 18.55 8.22 20.84
CA SER A 322 19.54 8.51 19.79
C SER A 322 18.90 8.44 18.41
N ILE A 323 19.33 9.36 17.54
CA ILE A 323 19.02 9.32 16.12
C ILE A 323 20.33 9.12 15.37
N TYR A 324 20.36 8.12 14.50
CA TYR A 324 21.46 7.87 13.57
C TYR A 324 21.00 8.21 12.15
N LYS A 325 21.94 8.57 11.28
CA LYS A 325 21.68 8.86 9.86
C LYS A 325 22.58 8.07 8.92
N THR A 326 22.04 7.70 7.76
CA THR A 326 22.77 7.12 6.63
C THR A 326 22.14 7.57 5.31
N SER A 327 22.94 7.65 4.25
CA SER A 327 22.48 7.88 2.87
C SER A 327 22.47 6.59 2.04
N SER A 328 22.64 5.43 2.68
CA SER A 328 22.68 4.13 2.02
C SER A 328 22.17 3.01 2.92
N VAL A 329 21.45 2.05 2.35
CA VAL A 329 21.01 0.83 3.04
C VAL A 329 22.15 -0.15 3.35
N THR A 330 23.30 -0.01 2.69
CA THR A 330 24.47 -0.88 2.86
C THR A 330 25.62 -0.23 3.64
N THR A 331 25.50 1.05 3.99
CA THR A 331 26.50 1.76 4.79
C THR A 331 26.04 1.88 6.23
N ALA A 332 26.96 1.61 7.17
CA ALA A 332 26.67 1.76 8.59
C ALA A 332 26.28 3.21 8.93
N PRO A 333 25.18 3.42 9.67
CA PRO A 333 24.72 4.75 10.02
C PRO A 333 25.61 5.42 11.07
N THR A 334 25.70 6.74 11.00
CA THR A 334 26.46 7.60 11.93
C THR A 334 25.53 8.28 12.92
N LEU A 335 26.00 8.56 14.13
CA LEU A 335 25.19 9.25 15.14
C LEU A 335 24.92 10.70 14.68
N LEU A 336 23.65 11.09 14.59
CA LEU A 336 23.22 12.47 14.35
C LEU A 336 23.07 13.22 15.68
N THR A 337 22.40 12.60 16.65
CA THR A 337 22.20 13.21 17.98
C THR A 337 21.91 12.17 19.06
N SER A 338 22.22 12.55 20.30
CA SER A 338 21.82 11.83 21.51
C SER A 338 21.20 12.81 22.50
N TYR A 339 20.03 12.46 23.01
CA TYR A 339 19.20 13.26 23.91
C TYR A 339 18.82 12.43 25.13
N THR A 340 18.99 12.98 26.34
CA THR A 340 18.43 12.36 27.55
C THR A 340 16.95 12.66 27.63
N ASN A 341 16.11 11.64 27.49
CA ASN A 341 14.66 11.78 27.54
C ASN A 341 14.20 12.17 28.95
N ASN A 342 13.85 13.43 29.17
CA ASN A 342 13.34 13.93 30.45
C ASN A 342 11.86 14.36 30.33
N THR A 343 11.12 13.80 29.38
CA THR A 343 9.73 14.20 29.08
C THR A 343 8.70 13.60 30.02
N SER A 344 9.11 12.76 30.99
CA SER A 344 8.26 11.91 31.84
C SER A 344 7.55 10.75 31.11
N LEU A 345 7.69 10.67 29.79
CA LEU A 345 7.10 9.66 28.92
C LEU A 345 8.19 8.92 28.15
N ASP A 346 7.85 7.76 27.60
CA ASP A 346 8.73 7.03 26.69
C ASP A 346 8.71 7.69 25.31
N MET A 347 9.69 7.40 24.45
CA MET A 347 9.72 7.91 23.08
C MET A 347 10.48 6.99 22.12
N GLY A 348 10.35 7.28 20.83
CA GLY A 348 11.13 6.66 19.76
C GLY A 348 10.37 5.61 18.96
N THR A 349 9.07 5.39 19.23
CA THR A 349 8.23 4.52 18.39
C THR A 349 7.77 5.21 17.10
N LYS A 350 7.68 6.54 17.09
CA LYS A 350 7.32 7.35 15.91
C LYS A 350 8.24 8.57 15.80
N VAL A 351 8.95 8.65 14.68
CA VAL A 351 9.74 9.82 14.28
C VAL A 351 9.33 10.24 12.87
N SER A 352 9.26 11.55 12.65
CA SER A 352 9.08 12.15 11.34
C SER A 352 10.20 13.14 11.04
N VAL A 353 10.44 13.35 9.75
CA VAL A 353 11.41 14.34 9.27
C VAL A 353 10.85 15.06 8.04
N GLN A 354 11.02 16.37 8.00
CA GLN A 354 10.73 17.21 6.84
C GLN A 354 11.97 17.96 6.40
N GLY A 355 12.10 18.19 5.09
CA GLY A 355 13.24 18.86 4.49
C GLY A 355 14.40 17.92 4.20
N ASP A 356 15.62 18.44 4.31
CA ASP A 356 16.88 17.72 4.05
C ASP A 356 17.81 17.89 5.25
N ILE A 357 18.19 16.78 5.87
CA ILE A 357 18.98 16.78 7.11
C ILE A 357 20.41 17.30 6.92
N ASN A 358 20.87 17.44 5.67
CA ASN A 358 22.17 18.04 5.37
C ASN A 358 22.06 19.55 5.12
N THR A 359 20.85 20.10 4.99
CA THR A 359 20.61 21.53 4.81
C THR A 359 19.58 22.05 5.82
N ASN A 360 18.30 22.15 5.46
CA ASN A 360 17.26 22.62 6.36
C ASN A 360 16.23 21.52 6.59
N ALA A 361 16.02 21.15 7.85
CA ALA A 361 15.08 20.11 8.21
C ALA A 361 14.46 20.31 9.60
N ALA A 362 13.31 19.69 9.81
CA ALA A 362 12.70 19.54 11.12
C ALA A 362 12.49 18.05 11.42
N ILE A 363 12.99 17.60 12.56
CA ILE A 363 12.83 16.23 13.06
C ILE A 363 11.91 16.28 14.28
N ILE A 364 10.87 15.45 14.30
CA ILE A 364 9.94 15.34 15.41
C ILE A 364 9.92 13.89 15.90
N ALA A 365 10.11 13.70 17.21
CA ALA A 365 9.90 12.42 17.89
C ALA A 365 8.73 12.56 18.85
N THR A 366 7.66 11.81 18.61
CA THR A 366 6.47 11.81 19.47
C THR A 366 6.80 11.17 20.83
N CYS A 367 6.30 11.74 21.93
CA CYS A 367 6.32 11.08 23.23
C CYS A 367 5.13 10.12 23.34
N ASP A 368 5.42 8.89 23.75
CA ASP A 368 4.49 7.77 23.82
C ASP A 368 3.60 7.91 25.06
N GLY A 369 2.29 8.11 24.85
CA GLY A 369 1.34 8.20 25.95
C GLY A 369 1.06 6.86 26.62
N THR A 370 0.68 6.89 27.88
CA THR A 370 0.24 5.68 28.63
C THR A 370 -1.26 5.72 28.88
N ALA A 371 -1.86 4.60 29.28
CA ALA A 371 -3.27 4.57 29.66
C ALA A 371 -3.61 5.48 30.86
N SER A 372 -2.63 5.77 31.73
CA SER A 372 -2.83 6.60 32.93
C SER A 372 -2.53 8.09 32.73
N SER A 373 -1.66 8.45 31.78
CA SER A 373 -1.23 9.85 31.57
C SER A 373 -1.61 10.42 30.21
N GLY A 374 -1.79 9.57 29.20
CA GLY A 374 -1.80 10.00 27.80
C GLY A 374 -0.53 10.76 27.41
N SER A 375 -0.52 11.35 26.23
CA SER A 375 0.50 12.30 25.78
C SER A 375 -0.13 13.32 24.84
N ASN A 376 0.35 14.55 24.94
CA ASN A 376 0.11 15.63 23.97
C ASN A 376 1.44 16.31 23.61
N THR A 377 2.56 15.61 23.81
CA THR A 377 3.90 16.19 23.80
C THR A 377 4.80 15.49 22.79
N PHE A 378 5.68 16.25 22.15
CA PHE A 378 6.75 15.73 21.29
C PHE A 378 8.06 16.48 21.53
N VAL A 379 9.16 15.91 21.05
CA VAL A 379 10.47 16.58 21.03
C VAL A 379 10.83 16.92 19.60
N ARG A 380 11.30 18.14 19.36
CA ARG A 380 11.65 18.67 18.05
C ARG A 380 13.11 19.09 17.98
N TRP A 381 13.73 18.83 16.83
CA TRP A 381 15.02 19.39 16.47
C TRP A 381 14.92 20.09 15.13
N ILE A 382 15.51 21.28 15.04
CA ILE A 382 15.62 22.04 13.79
C ILE A 382 17.05 21.97 13.31
N ILE A 383 17.24 21.61 12.05
CA ILE A 383 18.50 21.70 11.33
C ILE A 383 18.43 22.95 10.45
N THR A 384 19.43 23.83 10.59
CA THR A 384 19.56 25.02 9.75
C THR A 384 20.94 25.02 9.11
N ASN A 385 20.98 25.06 7.78
CA ASN A 385 22.23 24.99 7.00
C ASN A 385 23.16 23.84 7.42
N GLY A 386 22.59 22.65 7.68
CA GLY A 386 23.30 21.43 8.07
C GLY A 386 23.67 21.35 9.54
N VAL A 387 23.35 22.37 10.34
CA VAL A 387 23.66 22.43 11.77
C VAL A 387 22.43 22.08 12.60
N LEU A 388 22.53 21.02 13.40
CA LEU A 388 21.48 20.59 14.32
C LEU A 388 21.39 21.54 15.53
N GLY A 389 20.20 22.11 15.74
CA GLY A 389 19.88 22.93 16.91
C GLY A 389 19.57 22.12 18.17
N SER A 390 19.32 22.84 19.27
CA SER A 390 18.94 22.23 20.55
C SER A 390 17.55 21.56 20.48
N PRO A 391 17.32 20.47 21.25
CA PRO A 391 15.99 19.88 21.39
C PRO A 391 15.00 20.85 22.01
N GLU A 392 13.77 20.83 21.52
CA GLU A 392 12.64 21.55 22.08
C GLU A 392 11.54 20.56 22.46
N VAL A 393 11.10 20.59 23.72
CA VAL A 393 9.92 19.83 24.17
C VAL A 393 8.69 20.69 23.94
N VAL A 394 7.76 20.21 23.13
CA VAL A 394 6.57 20.94 22.71
C VAL A 394 5.32 20.23 23.20
N SER A 395 4.45 20.95 23.92
CA SER A 395 3.11 20.48 24.28
C SER A 395 2.07 21.09 23.36
N VAL A 396 1.20 20.25 22.82
CA VAL A 396 0.11 20.63 21.91
C VAL A 396 -1.16 20.90 22.68
N ASN A 397 -1.79 22.02 22.37
CA ASN A 397 -3.03 22.49 22.98
C ASN A 397 -4.21 22.36 22.00
N GLY A 398 -5.44 22.29 22.53
CA GLY A 398 -6.64 22.15 21.71
C GLY A 398 -6.83 20.76 21.10
N VAL A 399 -6.05 19.78 21.56
CA VAL A 399 -6.17 18.35 21.22
C VAL A 399 -6.35 17.55 22.51
N GLY A 400 -6.86 16.33 22.40
CA GLY A 400 -6.87 15.34 23.48
C GLY A 400 -5.50 14.69 23.65
N TYR A 401 -5.49 13.53 24.31
CA TYR A 401 -4.25 12.77 24.54
C TYR A 401 -4.19 11.52 23.68
N TRP A 402 -3.04 11.28 23.07
CA TRP A 402 -2.72 10.02 22.40
C TRP A 402 -2.06 9.02 23.35
N GLY A 403 -2.10 7.74 22.99
CA GLY A 403 -1.55 6.63 23.78
C GLY A 403 -0.33 5.98 23.13
N SER A 404 -0.15 4.68 23.39
CA SER A 404 0.91 3.85 22.81
C SER A 404 0.56 2.35 22.88
N PRO A 405 1.10 1.50 21.99
CA PRO A 405 1.66 1.86 20.69
C PRO A 405 0.55 2.06 19.64
N VAL A 406 -0.61 1.41 19.83
CA VAL A 406 -1.74 1.42 18.88
C VAL A 406 -2.36 2.82 18.75
N SER A 407 -2.57 3.50 19.88
CA SER A 407 -3.20 4.83 19.91
C SER A 407 -2.19 5.99 19.82
N ASN A 408 -0.95 5.71 19.41
CA ASN A 408 0.07 6.75 19.28
C ASN A 408 -0.17 7.61 18.03
N THR A 409 0.49 8.76 17.94
CA THR A 409 0.45 9.62 16.76
C THR A 409 1.84 9.78 16.14
N LYS A 410 1.91 9.84 14.81
CA LYS A 410 3.08 10.38 14.11
C LYS A 410 2.83 11.85 13.84
N VAL A 411 3.37 12.74 14.68
CA VAL A 411 3.28 14.19 14.44
C VAL A 411 4.17 14.54 13.25
N VAL A 412 3.62 15.23 12.26
CA VAL A 412 4.34 15.59 11.02
C VAL A 412 4.22 17.07 10.75
N THR A 413 5.34 17.74 10.58
CA THR A 413 5.34 19.17 10.26
C THR A 413 5.14 19.42 8.77
N LYS A 414 4.63 20.60 8.43
CA LYS A 414 4.45 21.09 7.06
C LYS A 414 5.75 21.62 6.45
N GLY A 415 6.71 22.02 7.29
CA GLY A 415 7.93 22.70 6.84
C GLY A 415 9.13 22.39 7.73
N THR A 416 10.19 23.20 7.60
CA THR A 416 11.51 22.90 8.20
C THR A 416 11.85 23.80 9.39
N THR A 417 10.91 24.62 9.85
CA THR A 417 11.15 25.61 10.92
C THR A 417 10.34 25.29 12.17
N ALA A 418 10.74 25.86 13.32
CA ALA A 418 9.98 25.71 14.57
C ALA A 418 8.58 26.34 14.50
N GLN A 419 8.35 27.29 13.60
CA GLN A 419 7.07 27.97 13.42
C GLN A 419 6.18 27.31 12.36
N SER A 420 6.70 26.30 11.65
CA SER A 420 5.93 25.57 10.65
C SER A 420 4.78 24.83 11.31
N ASP A 421 3.58 25.02 10.76
CA ASP A 421 2.39 24.25 11.13
C ASP A 421 2.65 22.75 11.05
N TYR A 422 1.85 21.98 11.78
CA TYR A 422 2.00 20.52 11.83
C TYR A 422 0.65 19.82 11.97
N PHE A 423 0.67 18.54 11.65
CA PHE A 423 -0.49 17.67 11.58
C PHE A 423 -0.33 16.52 12.55
N LEU A 424 -1.44 16.12 13.16
CA LEU A 424 -1.50 14.93 14.01
C LEU A 424 -2.90 14.32 13.99
N SER A 425 -2.95 13.01 14.22
CA SER A 425 -4.19 12.25 14.40
C SER A 425 -3.89 11.01 15.26
N TYR A 426 -4.88 10.56 16.02
CA TYR A 426 -4.76 9.39 16.88
C TYR A 426 -6.14 8.73 17.09
N TYR A 427 -6.13 7.48 17.56
CA TYR A 427 -7.32 6.72 17.91
C TYR A 427 -8.13 7.38 19.01
N ASP A 428 -9.45 7.48 18.77
CA ASP A 428 -10.46 8.13 19.62
C ASP A 428 -10.07 9.58 19.99
N PRO A 429 -10.43 10.58 19.16
CA PRO A 429 -11.65 10.59 18.35
C PRO A 429 -11.48 10.28 16.84
N ASN A 430 -10.32 9.82 16.36
CA ASN A 430 -10.02 9.70 14.92
C ASN A 430 -10.20 11.03 14.15
N VAL A 431 -9.79 12.13 14.79
CA VAL A 431 -9.82 13.48 14.21
C VAL A 431 -8.43 13.81 13.68
N LEU A 432 -8.37 14.35 12.46
CA LEU A 432 -7.12 14.86 11.88
C LEU A 432 -7.00 16.34 12.19
N TYR A 433 -5.98 16.74 12.94
CA TYR A 433 -5.78 18.11 13.37
C TYR A 433 -4.75 18.83 12.51
N TRP A 434 -5.04 20.09 12.19
CA TRP A 434 -4.07 21.08 11.78
C TRP A 434 -3.72 21.93 13.00
N VAL A 435 -2.45 22.01 13.34
CA VAL A 435 -1.95 22.75 14.50
C VAL A 435 -1.09 23.91 14.04
N ASN A 436 -1.36 25.10 14.57
CA ASN A 436 -0.56 26.28 14.29
C ASN A 436 0.83 26.14 14.93
N GLY A 437 1.88 26.20 14.13
CA GLY A 437 3.26 25.95 14.58
C GLY A 437 3.84 27.04 15.47
N THR A 438 3.26 28.25 15.43
CA THR A 438 3.70 29.37 16.28
C THR A 438 3.09 29.30 17.67
N SER A 439 1.80 28.96 17.77
CA SER A 439 1.09 28.93 19.06
C SER A 439 0.99 27.53 19.68
N ASN A 440 1.28 26.47 18.92
CA ASN A 440 1.04 25.07 19.31
C ASN A 440 -0.41 24.80 19.73
N ASN A 441 -1.38 25.46 19.07
CA ASN A 441 -2.81 25.23 19.28
C ASN A 441 -3.42 24.61 18.03
N ALA A 442 -4.29 23.62 18.19
CA ALA A 442 -5.14 23.14 17.11
C ALA A 442 -5.92 24.32 16.53
N SER A 443 -5.74 24.57 15.24
CA SER A 443 -6.38 25.67 14.50
C SER A 443 -7.56 25.18 13.67
N LYS A 444 -7.46 23.97 13.10
CA LYS A 444 -8.51 23.31 12.32
C LYS A 444 -8.50 21.82 12.54
N SER A 445 -9.58 21.16 12.14
CA SER A 445 -9.64 19.71 12.12
C SER A 445 -10.57 19.18 11.04
N LEU A 446 -10.28 17.96 10.59
CA LEU A 446 -11.24 17.11 9.88
C LEU A 446 -11.80 16.12 10.89
N SER A 447 -13.12 16.07 11.02
CA SER A 447 -13.78 15.13 11.91
C SER A 447 -13.59 13.68 11.44
N ASN A 448 -13.95 12.73 12.31
CA ASN A 448 -13.94 11.31 11.99
C ASN A 448 -14.74 10.99 10.70
N SER A 449 -14.37 9.89 10.06
CA SER A 449 -14.93 9.43 8.78
C SER A 449 -16.44 9.21 8.88
N ASP A 450 -17.16 9.63 7.84
CA ASP A 450 -18.60 9.44 7.65
C ASP A 450 -18.94 8.15 6.88
N ASN A 451 -17.95 7.29 6.61
CA ASN A 451 -18.10 6.05 5.84
C ASN A 451 -18.83 4.89 6.56
N GLY A 452 -19.30 5.10 7.80
CA GLY A 452 -19.97 4.09 8.62
C GLY A 452 -19.07 3.03 9.26
N ASN A 453 -17.76 3.02 8.97
CA ASN A 453 -16.78 2.04 9.46
C ASN A 453 -15.77 2.64 10.45
N SER A 454 -15.98 3.87 10.89
CA SER A 454 -15.05 4.59 11.76
C SER A 454 -14.75 3.92 13.11
N TRP A 455 -15.64 3.06 13.59
CA TRP A 455 -15.46 2.24 14.79
C TRP A 455 -14.37 1.16 14.64
N ALA A 456 -14.02 0.79 13.42
CA ALA A 456 -12.99 -0.20 13.09
C ALA A 456 -11.68 0.45 12.61
N MET A 457 -11.61 1.77 12.61
CA MET A 457 -10.49 2.56 12.07
C MET A 457 -9.64 3.15 13.19
N ASN A 458 -8.34 3.30 12.91
CA ASN A 458 -7.40 3.98 13.78
C ASN A 458 -6.52 4.95 12.99
N ASN A 459 -6.80 6.24 13.13
CA ASN A 459 -6.06 7.29 12.45
C ASN A 459 -4.75 7.57 13.19
N ASN A 460 -3.67 6.84 12.90
CA ASN A 460 -2.40 6.99 13.63
C ASN A 460 -1.16 7.18 12.75
N CYS A 461 -1.30 7.04 11.42
CA CYS A 461 -0.16 7.08 10.49
C CYS A 461 -0.24 8.31 9.60
N LEU A 462 0.75 9.19 9.68
CA LEU A 462 0.81 10.42 8.91
C LEU A 462 2.18 10.62 8.26
N ASP A 463 2.18 11.25 7.09
CA ASP A 463 3.35 11.91 6.52
C ASP A 463 2.94 13.11 5.67
N ALA A 464 3.85 14.05 5.44
CA ALA A 464 3.59 15.21 4.61
C ALA A 464 4.81 15.51 3.74
N ARG A 465 4.64 15.95 2.50
CA ARG A 465 5.76 16.36 1.64
C ARG A 465 5.32 17.45 0.67
N THR A 466 6.25 18.34 0.35
CA THR A 466 6.10 19.23 -0.80
C THR A 466 6.42 18.46 -2.08
N PHE A 467 5.58 18.58 -3.10
CA PHE A 467 5.82 18.04 -4.43
C PHE A 467 5.19 18.96 -5.48
N ASN A 468 6.00 19.38 -6.46
CA ASN A 468 5.61 20.25 -7.56
C ASN A 468 4.71 21.43 -7.13
N ASN A 469 5.21 22.28 -6.23
CA ASN A 469 4.51 23.45 -5.67
C ASN A 469 3.29 23.17 -4.77
N ALA A 470 2.87 21.91 -4.62
CA ALA A 470 1.82 21.51 -3.69
C ALA A 470 2.42 20.94 -2.39
N GLN A 471 1.72 21.09 -1.27
CA GLN A 471 1.98 20.41 -0.02
C GLN A 471 0.97 19.30 0.18
N TYR A 472 1.42 18.05 0.10
CA TYR A 472 0.57 16.90 0.37
C TYR A 472 0.69 16.45 1.83
N LEU A 473 -0.43 16.03 2.40
CA LEU A 473 -0.55 15.31 3.66
C LEU A 473 -1.20 13.98 3.36
N VAL A 474 -0.65 12.88 3.88
CA VAL A 474 -1.26 11.56 3.80
C VAL A 474 -1.60 11.05 5.19
N LEU A 475 -2.78 10.46 5.32
CA LEU A 475 -3.27 9.73 6.48
C LEU A 475 -3.55 8.29 6.07
N VAL A 476 -2.97 7.34 6.80
CA VAL A 476 -3.43 5.95 6.78
C VAL A 476 -4.16 5.66 8.09
N SER A 477 -5.41 5.24 7.95
CA SER A 477 -6.22 4.72 9.05
C SER A 477 -6.04 3.22 9.10
N THR A 478 -5.37 2.70 10.11
CA THR A 478 -5.17 1.26 10.26
C THR A 478 -6.46 0.55 10.67
N ALA A 479 -6.56 -0.74 10.35
CA ALA A 479 -7.75 -1.54 10.64
C ALA A 479 -7.64 -2.26 11.98
N HIS A 480 -8.71 -2.25 12.77
CA HIS A 480 -8.78 -3.04 14.01
C HIS A 480 -9.20 -4.49 13.79
N PHE A 481 -10.15 -4.74 12.88
CA PHE A 481 -10.89 -6.00 12.82
C PHE A 481 -10.87 -6.65 11.42
N PRO A 482 -9.70 -7.12 10.96
CA PRO A 482 -9.57 -7.76 9.65
C PRO A 482 -10.40 -9.05 9.53
N GLN A 483 -10.63 -9.78 10.61
CA GLN A 483 -11.48 -10.98 10.65
C GLN A 483 -12.96 -10.72 10.30
N TRP A 484 -13.39 -9.46 10.37
CA TRP A 484 -14.74 -9.03 9.97
C TRP A 484 -14.76 -8.31 8.62
N GLY A 485 -13.70 -8.48 7.82
CA GLY A 485 -13.55 -7.81 6.52
C GLY A 485 -13.07 -6.37 6.60
N GLY A 486 -12.58 -5.92 7.77
CA GLY A 486 -11.96 -4.60 7.92
C GLY A 486 -10.69 -4.47 7.07
N THR A 487 -10.54 -3.31 6.44
CA THR A 487 -9.37 -2.92 5.63
C THR A 487 -8.86 -1.56 6.09
N PRO A 488 -7.56 -1.25 5.89
CA PRO A 488 -7.06 0.08 6.15
C PRO A 488 -7.62 1.08 5.13
N TYR A 489 -7.64 2.36 5.50
CA TYR A 489 -7.99 3.45 4.58
C TYR A 489 -6.79 4.35 4.36
N LEU A 490 -6.68 4.89 3.14
CA LEU A 490 -5.65 5.85 2.76
C LEU A 490 -6.34 7.12 2.27
N TYR A 491 -5.91 8.26 2.79
CA TYR A 491 -6.39 9.58 2.39
C TYR A 491 -5.19 10.48 2.13
N MET A 492 -5.08 11.03 0.93
CA MET A 492 -4.10 12.06 0.59
C MET A 492 -4.81 13.37 0.31
N TYR A 493 -4.31 14.45 0.91
CA TYR A 493 -4.88 15.79 0.85
C TYR A 493 -3.86 16.78 0.31
N ASP A 494 -4.33 17.76 -0.47
CA ASP A 494 -3.59 18.98 -0.74
C ASP A 494 -3.84 19.99 0.38
N VAL A 495 -2.82 20.20 1.21
CA VAL A 495 -2.81 21.11 2.37
C VAL A 495 -1.92 22.32 2.14
N THR A 496 -1.74 22.72 0.87
CA THR A 496 -1.00 23.94 0.52
C THR A 496 -1.63 25.16 1.18
N SER A 497 -2.95 25.25 1.12
CA SER A 497 -3.77 26.20 1.88
C SER A 497 -4.57 25.47 2.98
N ASP A 498 -4.97 26.21 4.01
CA ASP A 498 -5.82 25.71 5.08
C ASP A 498 -7.32 25.89 4.79
N GLY A 499 -7.68 26.57 3.70
CA GLY A 499 -9.06 26.94 3.35
C GLY A 499 -9.95 25.75 3.02
N SER A 500 -9.37 24.72 2.39
CA SER A 500 -10.03 23.46 2.03
C SER A 500 -10.04 22.42 3.16
N PHE A 501 -9.41 22.72 4.29
CA PHE A 501 -9.27 21.79 5.42
C PHE A 501 -10.51 21.82 6.33
N THR A 502 -11.64 21.35 5.79
CA THR A 502 -12.94 21.35 6.46
C THR A 502 -13.71 20.05 6.19
N GLY A 503 -14.67 19.70 7.04
CA GLY A 503 -15.50 18.49 6.86
C GLY A 503 -14.91 17.28 7.59
N THR A 504 -15.00 16.10 6.97
CA THR A 504 -14.48 14.84 7.53
C THR A 504 -13.20 14.39 6.84
N VAL A 505 -12.48 13.43 7.42
CA VAL A 505 -11.32 12.80 6.77
C VAL A 505 -11.67 12.15 5.42
N SER A 506 -12.91 11.70 5.21
CA SER A 506 -13.32 11.02 3.97
C SER A 506 -13.94 11.94 2.92
N THR A 507 -14.35 13.16 3.28
CA THR A 507 -15.13 14.06 2.41
C THR A 507 -14.62 15.50 2.34
N SER A 508 -13.46 15.80 2.93
CA SER A 508 -12.83 17.11 2.86
C SER A 508 -12.54 17.56 1.42
N ASP A 509 -12.74 18.85 1.14
CA ASP A 509 -12.40 19.46 -0.16
C ASP A 509 -10.90 19.44 -0.45
N ALA A 510 -10.06 19.25 0.59
CA ALA A 510 -8.63 19.05 0.43
C ALA A 510 -8.28 17.66 -0.11
N LEU A 511 -9.19 16.67 -0.06
CA LEU A 511 -8.92 15.28 -0.43
C LEU A 511 -8.68 15.14 -1.94
N THR A 512 -7.52 14.61 -2.33
CA THR A 512 -7.13 14.42 -3.72
C THR A 512 -7.08 12.95 -4.15
N PHE A 513 -6.81 12.03 -3.21
CA PHE A 513 -6.67 10.61 -3.51
C PHE A 513 -7.08 9.72 -2.33
N ASN A 514 -7.91 8.71 -2.59
CA ASN A 514 -8.48 7.80 -1.59
C ASN A 514 -8.79 6.39 -2.15
N PRO A 515 -7.77 5.59 -2.48
CA PRO A 515 -7.96 4.27 -3.06
C PRO A 515 -8.55 3.29 -2.03
N SER A 516 -9.24 2.27 -2.53
CA SER A 516 -9.62 1.10 -1.71
C SER A 516 -8.40 0.23 -1.45
N LEU A 517 -8.05 0.02 -0.19
CA LEU A 517 -6.96 -0.90 0.18
C LEU A 517 -7.48 -2.33 0.42
N SER A 518 -6.55 -3.29 0.37
CA SER A 518 -6.83 -4.72 0.59
C SER A 518 -6.46 -5.15 2.01
N SER A 519 -6.93 -6.33 2.42
CA SER A 519 -6.46 -7.03 3.62
C SER A 519 -6.07 -8.47 3.27
N PHE A 520 -4.90 -8.89 3.71
CA PHE A 520 -4.46 -10.29 3.72
C PHE A 520 -4.62 -10.93 5.12
N GLY A 521 -5.08 -10.14 6.10
CA GLY A 521 -5.46 -10.61 7.43
C GLY A 521 -6.90 -11.14 7.43
N SER A 522 -7.09 -12.34 7.96
CA SER A 522 -8.40 -12.95 8.21
C SER A 522 -8.58 -13.45 9.64
N ALA A 523 -7.51 -13.38 10.45
CA ALA A 523 -7.50 -13.74 11.86
C ALA A 523 -7.75 -12.50 12.72
N ASP A 524 -7.96 -12.69 14.03
CA ASP A 524 -8.06 -11.59 14.98
C ASP A 524 -6.84 -10.66 14.88
N GLY A 525 -7.10 -9.35 14.89
CA GLY A 525 -6.05 -8.33 14.87
C GLY A 525 -5.13 -8.45 16.09
N VAL A 526 -3.83 -8.30 15.89
CA VAL A 526 -2.79 -8.37 16.92
C VAL A 526 -2.37 -6.99 17.44
N ALA A 527 -2.33 -5.99 16.55
CA ALA A 527 -2.05 -4.59 16.86
C ALA A 527 -2.41 -3.72 15.63
N ALA A 528 -3.31 -2.75 15.80
CA ALA A 528 -3.68 -1.79 14.75
C ALA A 528 -2.61 -0.71 14.57
N THR A 529 -1.39 -1.14 14.25
CA THR A 529 -0.21 -0.33 13.99
C THR A 529 0.12 -0.35 12.50
N GLY A 530 0.75 0.72 12.03
CA GLY A 530 1.08 0.89 10.63
C GLY A 530 2.08 2.02 10.46
N ASP A 531 2.38 2.36 9.21
CA ASP A 531 3.01 3.63 8.85
C ASP A 531 2.64 4.04 7.44
N VAL A 532 2.90 5.31 7.14
CA VAL A 532 2.81 5.86 5.78
C VAL A 532 3.99 6.81 5.55
N LEU A 533 4.44 6.88 4.30
CA LEU A 533 5.55 7.71 3.88
C LEU A 533 5.30 8.26 2.48
N LEU A 534 5.54 9.56 2.30
CA LEU A 534 5.65 10.23 1.01
C LEU A 534 7.14 10.42 0.67
N ALA A 535 7.52 10.05 -0.54
CA ALA A 535 8.89 10.09 -1.04
C ALA A 535 8.91 10.67 -2.45
N PRO A 536 9.16 11.99 -2.60
CA PRO A 536 9.46 12.58 -3.90
C PRO A 536 10.72 11.93 -4.49
N THR A 537 10.73 11.67 -5.80
CA THR A 537 11.94 11.24 -6.50
C THR A 537 12.95 12.39 -6.58
N THR A 538 14.24 12.06 -6.66
CA THR A 538 15.32 13.06 -6.69
C THR A 538 15.28 13.95 -7.94
N ASP A 539 14.80 13.42 -9.07
CA ASP A 539 14.52 14.16 -10.30
C ASP A 539 13.34 15.15 -10.16
N GLY A 540 12.51 14.99 -9.13
CA GLY A 540 11.36 15.84 -8.84
C GLY A 540 10.18 15.71 -9.80
N TYR A 541 10.10 14.64 -10.61
CA TYR A 541 8.98 14.38 -11.53
C TYR A 541 7.95 13.42 -10.98
N LYS A 542 8.29 12.65 -9.93
CA LYS A 542 7.40 11.66 -9.34
C LYS A 542 7.30 11.83 -7.83
N LEU A 543 6.13 11.50 -7.31
CA LEU A 543 5.86 11.33 -5.89
C LEU A 543 5.51 9.87 -5.67
N ARG A 544 6.14 9.23 -4.69
CA ARG A 544 5.78 7.88 -4.28
C ARG A 544 5.16 7.91 -2.89
N LEU A 545 4.16 7.08 -2.68
CA LEU A 545 3.47 6.89 -1.41
C LEU A 545 3.60 5.42 -1.03
N TYR A 546 4.10 5.14 0.16
CA TYR A 546 4.17 3.79 0.71
C TYR A 546 3.36 3.70 2.00
N TYR A 547 2.69 2.56 2.19
CA TYR A 547 1.91 2.29 3.39
C TYR A 547 2.12 0.86 3.89
N VAL A 548 1.93 0.67 5.19
CA VAL A 548 1.93 -0.65 5.83
C VAL A 548 0.88 -0.69 6.94
N ASP A 549 0.11 -1.78 7.00
CA ASP A 549 -0.83 -2.07 8.09
C ASP A 549 -0.54 -3.48 8.63
N ASN A 550 -0.25 -3.54 9.93
CA ASN A 550 0.13 -4.78 10.59
C ASN A 550 -1.05 -5.76 10.71
N ASN A 551 -2.24 -5.30 11.11
CA ASN A 551 -3.40 -6.18 11.30
C ASN A 551 -3.88 -6.81 10.00
N CYS A 552 -3.91 -6.03 8.93
CA CYS A 552 -4.28 -6.46 7.58
C CYS A 552 -3.13 -7.16 6.84
N LYS A 553 -1.94 -7.29 7.45
CA LYS A 553 -0.75 -7.93 6.87
C LYS A 553 -0.38 -7.38 5.51
N ILE A 554 -0.57 -6.08 5.29
CA ILE A 554 -0.42 -5.48 3.96
C ILE A 554 0.69 -4.44 3.96
N ILE A 555 1.51 -4.47 2.91
CA ILE A 555 2.35 -3.36 2.49
C ILE A 555 2.00 -3.03 1.05
N GLY A 556 2.04 -1.76 0.68
CA GLY A 556 1.81 -1.35 -0.70
C GLY A 556 2.39 0.01 -1.01
N GLY A 557 2.27 0.39 -2.28
CA GLY A 557 2.69 1.69 -2.73
C GLY A 557 1.97 2.19 -3.97
N TYR A 558 1.93 3.50 -4.11
CA TYR A 558 1.41 4.23 -5.27
C TYR A 558 2.47 5.20 -5.80
N GLU A 559 2.43 5.47 -7.09
CA GLU A 559 3.23 6.48 -7.75
C GLU A 559 2.33 7.51 -8.46
N PHE A 560 2.78 8.75 -8.47
CA PHE A 560 2.16 9.89 -9.11
C PHE A 560 3.21 10.63 -9.93
N ASP A 561 2.87 11.14 -11.11
CA ASP A 561 3.76 11.95 -11.95
C ASP A 561 3.28 13.40 -12.02
N CYS A 562 4.16 14.32 -12.39
CA CYS A 562 3.80 15.69 -12.75
C CYS A 562 4.20 16.04 -14.19
N ILE A 563 4.32 15.05 -15.08
CA ILE A 563 4.76 15.22 -16.46
C ILE A 563 3.58 15.78 -17.28
N ASP A 564 3.79 16.87 -18.02
CA ASP A 564 2.78 17.42 -18.93
C ASP A 564 2.81 16.64 -20.25
N LYS A 565 1.77 15.83 -20.50
CA LYS A 565 1.70 14.93 -21.65
C LYS A 565 0.30 14.83 -22.24
#